data_AF-A0A3N9NM42-F1
#
_entry.id   AF-A0A3N9NM42-F1
#
_cell.length_a   1.000
_cell.length_b   1.000
_cell.length_c   1.000
_cell.angle_alpha   90.00
_cell.angle_beta   90.00
_cell.angle_gamma   90.00
#
_symmetry.space_group_name_H-M   'P 1'
#
loop_
_entity.id
_entity.type
_entity.pdbx_description
1 polymer ?
#
loop_
_entity_poly.entity_id
_entity_poly.type
_entity_poly.pdbx_seq_one_letter_code
_entity_poly.pdbx_strand_id
1 'polypeptide(L)' 'MFEKYDCNGKKAWVRSDLKGRQKEFCMCWDCRKFKPETEDKGCSIIKTVLSLAAEKNIVLPVWECGEFEKK' A
#
# COMPACT_ATOMS: atom_id res chain seq x y z
N MET A 1 14.77 9.17 -11.81
CA MET A 1 15.12 7.96 -12.61
C MET A 1 14.03 6.93 -12.43
N PHE A 2 13.73 6.12 -13.45
CA PHE A 2 12.77 5.01 -13.39
C PHE A 2 13.51 3.69 -13.58
N GLU A 3 13.06 2.64 -12.91
CA GLU A 3 13.61 1.29 -13.04
C GLU A 3 12.51 0.23 -13.10
N LYS A 4 12.81 -0.93 -13.70
CA LYS A 4 11.95 -2.10 -13.62
C LYS A 4 12.37 -2.95 -12.41
N TYR A 5 11.39 -3.41 -11.64
CA TYR A 5 11.62 -4.36 -10.56
C TYR A 5 10.51 -5.42 -10.50
N ASP A 6 10.74 -6.47 -9.73
CA ASP A 6 9.71 -7.46 -9.43
C ASP A 6 8.80 -6.95 -8.32
N CYS A 7 7.52 -6.76 -8.64
CA CYS A 7 6.47 -6.37 -7.71
C CYS A 7 5.43 -7.49 -7.68
N ASN A 8 5.40 -8.27 -6.59
CA ASN A 8 4.47 -9.39 -6.42
C ASN A 8 4.51 -10.41 -7.58
N GLY A 9 5.71 -10.78 -8.04
CA GLY A 9 5.91 -11.80 -9.09
C GLY A 9 5.69 -11.29 -10.52
N LYS A 10 5.46 -9.98 -10.69
CA LYS A 10 5.30 -9.35 -12.00
C LYS A 10 6.25 -8.16 -12.13
N LYS A 11 6.75 -7.92 -13.35
CA LYS A 11 7.58 -6.74 -13.62
C LYS A 11 6.73 -5.47 -13.57
N ALA A 12 7.16 -4.49 -12.78
CA ALA A 12 6.57 -3.16 -12.72
C ALA A 12 7.65 -2.09 -12.89
N TRP A 13 7.27 -0.95 -13.48
CA TRP A 13 8.10 0.25 -13.49
C TRP A 13 7.87 1.05 -12.21
N VAL A 14 8.93 1.61 -11.66
CA VAL A 14 8.87 2.44 -10.46
C VAL A 14 9.84 3.61 -10.60
N ARG A 15 9.49 4.73 -9.99
CA ARG A 15 10.48 5.78 -9.73
C ARG A 15 11.49 5.24 -8.71
N SER A 16 12.78 5.24 -9.05
CA SER A 16 13.82 4.62 -8.23
C SER A 16 13.83 5.12 -6.78
N ASP A 17 13.51 6.40 -6.55
CA ASP A 17 13.45 7.02 -5.23
C ASP A 17 12.25 6.59 -4.35
N LEU A 18 11.27 5.88 -4.92
CA LEU A 18 10.05 5.43 -4.25
C LEU A 18 9.98 3.90 -4.06
N LYS A 19 10.89 3.14 -4.67
CA LYS A 19 10.89 1.68 -4.63
C LYS A 19 10.97 1.17 -3.18
N GLY A 20 9.99 0.37 -2.78
CA GLY A 20 9.92 -0.22 -1.44
C GLY A 20 9.48 0.74 -0.33
N ARG A 21 9.23 2.02 -0.63
CA ARG A 21 8.92 3.06 0.38
C ARG A 21 7.43 3.24 0.64
N GLN A 22 6.56 2.37 0.12
CA GLN A 22 5.11 2.49 0.33
C GLN A 22 4.73 2.56 1.82
N LYS A 23 5.47 1.85 2.68
CA LYS A 23 5.26 1.91 4.12
C LYS A 23 5.51 3.29 4.74
N GLU A 24 6.47 4.03 4.20
CA GLU A 24 6.81 5.38 4.68
C GLU A 24 5.76 6.42 4.26
N PHE A 25 5.05 6.17 3.16
CA PHE A 25 4.12 7.12 2.56
C PHE A 25 2.64 6.78 2.79
N CYS A 26 2.33 5.53 3.14
CA CYS A 26 0.95 5.11 3.36
C CYS A 26 0.54 5.37 4.82
N MET A 27 -0.40 6.28 5.01
CA MET A 27 -0.89 6.72 6.32
C MET A 27 -1.56 5.58 7.12
N CYS A 28 -1.95 4.48 6.47
CA CYS A 28 -2.46 3.28 7.17
C CYS A 28 -1.48 2.74 8.21
N TRP A 29 -0.16 2.86 8.01
CA TRP A 29 0.83 2.39 8.99
C TRP A 29 0.77 3.14 10.32
N ASP A 30 0.21 4.35 10.31
CA ASP A 30 -0.03 5.21 11.46
C ASP A 30 -1.45 5.09 12.03
N CYS A 31 -2.30 4.22 11.46
CA CYS A 31 -3.70 4.08 11.84
C CYS A 31 -3.93 2.92 12.82
N ARG A 32 -4.63 3.15 13.95
CA ARG A 32 -4.96 2.12 14.95
C ARG A 32 -5.74 0.93 14.38
N LYS A 33 -6.59 1.20 13.38
CA LYS A 33 -7.40 0.17 12.70
C LYS A 33 -6.56 -0.78 11.83
N PHE A 34 -5.38 -0.35 11.38
CA PHE A 34 -4.56 -1.16 10.47
C PHE A 34 -3.81 -2.27 11.20
N LYS A 35 -4.17 -3.51 10.87
CA LYS A 35 -3.67 -4.76 11.46
C LYS A 35 -3.05 -5.64 10.36
N PRO A 36 -1.80 -5.38 9.93
CA PRO A 36 -1.21 -6.00 8.74
C PRO A 36 -1.17 -7.55 8.77
N GLU A 37 -1.21 -8.14 9.96
CA GLU A 37 -1.22 -9.57 10.23
C GLU A 37 -2.57 -10.25 9.94
N THR A 38 -3.68 -9.51 9.90
CA THR A 38 -5.00 -10.10 9.62
C THR A 38 -5.26 -10.17 8.11
N GLU A 39 -6.22 -11.01 7.72
CA GLU A 39 -6.63 -11.19 6.32
C GLU A 39 -7.22 -9.89 5.73
N ASP A 40 -8.07 -9.21 6.49
CA ASP A 40 -8.73 -7.95 6.11
C ASP A 40 -7.90 -6.70 6.43
N LYS A 41 -6.70 -6.89 6.98
CA LYS A 41 -5.84 -5.82 7.51
C LYS A 41 -6.49 -4.94 8.58
N GLY A 42 -7.56 -5.41 9.21
CA GLY A 42 -8.36 -4.69 10.20
C GLY A 42 -9.18 -3.53 9.63
N CYS A 43 -9.23 -3.35 8.31
CA CYS A 43 -9.92 -2.22 7.68
C CYS A 43 -10.35 -2.54 6.24
N SER A 44 -11.65 -2.40 5.95
CA SER A 44 -12.23 -2.66 4.63
C SER A 44 -11.66 -1.78 3.51
N ILE A 45 -11.27 -0.53 3.83
CA ILE A 45 -10.69 0.41 2.86
C ILE A 45 -9.35 -0.13 2.33
N ILE A 46 -8.42 -0.48 3.23
CA ILE A 46 -7.11 -0.99 2.80
C ILE A 46 -7.22 -2.37 2.15
N LYS A 47 -8.19 -3.20 2.55
CA LYS A 47 -8.51 -4.46 1.87
C LYS A 47 -8.83 -4.22 0.39
N THR A 48 -9.72 -3.26 0.10
CA THR A 48 -10.05 -2.87 -1.27
C THR A 48 -8.84 -2.31 -2.02
N VAL A 49 -8.06 -1.42 -1.39
CA VAL A 49 -6.86 -0.83 -2.01
C VAL A 49 -5.83 -1.89 -2.37
N LEU A 50 -5.56 -2.85 -1.48
CA LEU A 50 -4.62 -3.94 -1.73
C LEU A 50 -5.11 -4.91 -2.80
N SER A 51 -6.42 -5.20 -2.82
CA SER A 51 -7.04 -6.02 -3.86
C SER A 51 -6.87 -5.39 -5.24
N LEU A 52 -7.16 -4.09 -5.37
CA LEU A 52 -6.96 -3.34 -6.60
C LEU A 52 -5.48 -3.28 -7.01
N ALA A 53 -4.58 -3.05 -6.04
CA ALA A 53 -3.14 -2.99 -6.27
C ALA A 53 -2.60 -4.31 -6.85
N ALA A 54 -3.05 -5.45 -6.29
CA ALA A 54 -2.69 -6.78 -6.77
C ALA A 54 -3.27 -7.06 -8.17
N GLU A 55 -4.55 -6.70 -8.41
CA GLU A 55 -5.22 -6.90 -9.69
C GLU A 55 -4.50 -6.14 -10.82
N LYS A 56 -4.16 -4.88 -10.58
CA LYS A 56 -3.56 -4.00 -11.61
C LYS A 56 -2.04 -4.03 -11.66
N ASN A 57 -1.38 -4.81 -10.82
CA ASN A 57 0.08 -4.84 -10.69
C ASN A 57 0.68 -3.44 -10.43
N ILE A 58 0.11 -2.75 -9.44
CA ILE A 58 0.52 -1.40 -9.00
C ILE A 58 0.75 -1.37 -7.49
N VAL A 59 1.32 -0.27 -6.99
CA VAL A 59 1.48 0.00 -5.56
C VAL A 59 0.71 1.26 -5.22
N LEU A 60 -0.20 1.18 -4.24
CA LEU A 60 -1.07 2.28 -3.83
C LEU A 60 -0.81 2.65 -2.36
N PRO A 61 -0.26 3.84 -2.08
CA PRO A 61 -0.31 4.44 -0.75
C PRO A 61 -1.68 5.11 -0.51
N VAL A 62 -2.14 5.09 0.74
CA VAL A 62 -3.29 5.88 1.19
C VAL A 62 -2.73 7.17 1.81
N TRP A 63 -3.03 8.31 1.19
CA TRP A 63 -2.59 9.62 1.67
C TRP A 63 -3.60 10.27 2.61
N GLU A 64 -4.89 10.03 2.40
CA GLU A 64 -5.99 10.60 3.15
C GLU A 64 -7.04 9.52 3.40
N CYS A 65 -7.71 9.56 4.55
CA CYS A 65 -8.73 8.58 4.90
C CYS A 65 -9.70 9.16 5.93
N GLY A 66 -11.01 9.15 5.65
CA GLY A 66 -12.05 9.61 6.58
C GLY A 66 -12.24 8.72 7.81
N GLU A 67 -11.74 7.49 7.76
CA GLU A 67 -11.79 6.51 8.86
C GLU A 67 -10.50 6.47 9.69
N PHE A 68 -9.56 7.38 9.45
CA PHE A 68 -8.25 7.37 10.09
C PHE A 68 -8.34 7.61 11.60
N GLU A 69 -7.67 6.76 12.38
CA GLU A 69 -7.49 6.92 13.81
C GLU A 69 -5.99 6.90 14.15
N LYS A 70 -5.45 8.03 14.59
CA LYS A 70 -4.01 8.14 14.89
C LYS A 70 -3.61 7.18 16.01
N LYS A 71 -2.56 6.38 15.79
CA LYS A 71 -1.92 5.55 16.81
C LYS A 71 -1.49 6.37 18.01
#